data_AF-A0A1L7LGR4-F1
#
_entry.id   AF-A0A1L7LGR4-F1
#
_cell.length_a   1.000
_cell.length_b   1.000
_cell.length_c   1.000
_cell.angle_alpha   90.00
_cell.angle_beta   90.00
_cell.angle_gamma   90.00
#
_symmetry.space_group_name_H-M   'P 1'
#
loop_
_entity.id
_entity.type
_entity.pdbx_description
1 polymer ?
#
loop_
_entity_poly.entity_id
_entity_poly.type
_entity_poly.pdbx_seq_one_letter_code
_entity_poly.pdbx_strand_id
1 'polypeptide(L)'
;MELSSTAKDGINATSNVSINKSTVTISAEDDGIQAEDNTDVNSGDIQIKDSIVKITSTSKGITANDEITVKGSTFITITSGSEGIEGRYVNLKKGQITINAGDDAINATEWTTKDDADLSHLKNSKKDIENEVAIVISGANISGIGKDDGVDSNGNLYITGGSLKIQSITDYSSAIDYDGTGFASGGTTWAIGHMGFAQGFSKGTKQAYIAAIVSGLAGDTITITDSKGHIVAKTKADVDFDHVVFSNKTIKAGKTYTVTTSDGHKAVIKATKDTTTHPSGRHVSKDTVPLLPNGHHPAFPGNGTPPSDENN
;
A
#
# COMPACT_ATOMS: atom_id res chain seq x y z
N MET A 1 -9.78 26.10 -5.78
CA MET A 1 -8.87 26.78 -4.84
C MET A 1 -7.47 26.30 -5.14
N GLU A 2 -6.51 27.21 -5.29
CA GLU A 2 -5.09 26.88 -5.43
C GLU A 2 -4.37 27.40 -4.19
N LEU A 3 -3.62 26.52 -3.52
CA LEU A 3 -2.84 26.82 -2.34
C LEU A 3 -1.38 26.50 -2.63
N SER A 4 -0.50 27.45 -2.36
CA SER A 4 0.94 27.26 -2.44
C SER A 4 1.57 27.69 -1.12
N SER A 5 2.34 26.81 -0.49
CA SER A 5 3.09 27.10 0.73
C SER A 5 4.56 26.78 0.50
N THR A 6 5.44 27.77 0.73
CA THR A 6 6.88 27.65 0.44
C THR A 6 7.72 27.33 1.67
N ALA A 7 7.10 27.12 2.83
CA ALA A 7 7.81 26.91 4.08
C ALA A 7 7.15 25.91 5.02
N LYS A 8 5.91 25.51 4.73
CA LYS A 8 5.00 24.77 5.61
C LYS A 8 3.99 23.99 4.80
N ASP A 9 3.01 23.45 5.51
CA ASP A 9 1.93 22.67 4.94
C ASP A 9 1.04 23.51 4.02
N GLY A 10 0.33 22.84 3.11
CA GLY A 10 -0.68 23.48 2.29
C GLY A 10 -1.92 23.87 3.09
N ILE A 11 -2.43 22.91 3.86
CA ILE A 11 -3.49 23.11 4.86
C ILE A 11 -2.99 22.52 6.17
N ASN A 12 -2.91 23.34 7.23
CA ASN A 12 -2.63 22.89 8.58
C ASN A 12 -3.81 23.24 9.49
N ALA A 13 -4.33 22.25 10.21
CA ALA A 13 -5.36 22.45 11.23
C ALA A 13 -4.96 21.77 12.55
N THR A 14 -5.18 22.48 13.67
CA THR A 14 -4.97 21.93 15.02
C THR A 14 -6.18 21.13 15.54
N SER A 15 -7.08 20.74 14.64
CA SER A 15 -8.30 19.97 14.88
C SER A 15 -8.68 19.31 13.56
N ASN A 16 -9.93 19.41 13.08
CA ASN A 16 -10.39 18.63 11.93
C ASN A 16 -10.38 19.44 10.61
N VAL A 17 -10.12 18.75 9.50
CA VAL A 17 -10.25 19.27 8.13
C VAL A 17 -11.42 18.59 7.44
N SER A 18 -12.28 19.38 6.79
CA SER A 18 -13.36 18.85 5.94
C SER A 18 -13.35 19.53 4.57
N ILE A 19 -13.08 18.76 3.52
CA ILE A 19 -13.14 19.20 2.11
C ILE A 19 -14.38 18.57 1.48
N ASN A 20 -15.35 19.41 1.11
CA ASN A 20 -16.64 18.96 0.58
C ASN A 20 -16.99 19.73 -0.71
N LYS A 21 -17.36 19.01 -1.76
CA LYS A 21 -17.80 19.59 -3.06
C LYS A 21 -16.85 20.67 -3.59
N SER A 22 -15.55 20.41 -3.50
CA SER A 22 -14.51 21.39 -3.78
C SER A 22 -13.50 20.87 -4.78
N THR A 23 -12.88 21.78 -5.53
CA THR A 23 -11.66 21.51 -6.30
C THR A 23 -10.50 22.24 -5.62
N VAL A 24 -9.50 21.48 -5.16
CA VAL A 24 -8.35 21.98 -4.40
C VAL A 24 -7.06 21.49 -5.05
N THR A 25 -6.16 22.41 -5.36
CA THR A 25 -4.79 22.10 -5.80
C THR A 25 -3.82 22.65 -4.76
N ILE A 26 -2.90 21.83 -4.29
CA ILE A 26 -1.93 22.16 -3.24
C ILE A 26 -0.52 21.90 -3.75
N SER A 27 0.38 22.87 -3.53
CA SER A 27 1.83 22.71 -3.61
C SER A 27 2.42 23.12 -2.26
N ALA A 28 3.10 22.23 -1.56
CA ALA A 28 3.66 22.47 -0.23
C ALA A 28 5.12 22.01 -0.14
N GLU A 29 5.93 22.76 0.61
CA GLU A 29 7.31 22.38 0.97
C GLU A 29 7.38 21.58 2.28
N ASP A 30 6.23 21.23 2.84
CA ASP A 30 6.07 20.30 3.96
C ASP A 30 4.88 19.37 3.63
N ASP A 31 3.87 19.22 4.49
CA ASP A 31 2.73 18.34 4.22
C ASP A 31 1.69 18.98 3.27
N GLY A 32 0.99 18.18 2.47
CA GLY A 32 -0.10 18.69 1.65
C GLY A 32 -1.28 19.17 2.51
N ILE A 33 -1.82 18.24 3.31
CA ILE A 33 -2.88 18.49 4.29
C ILE A 33 -2.48 17.81 5.58
N GLN A 34 -2.41 18.58 6.67
CA GLN A 34 -2.14 18.10 8.02
C GLN A 34 -3.27 18.49 8.97
N ALA A 35 -3.73 17.51 9.75
CA ALA A 35 -4.65 17.70 10.86
C ALA A 35 -4.04 17.07 12.13
N GLU A 36 -3.58 17.91 13.05
CA GLU A 36 -2.92 17.47 14.28
C GLU A 36 -3.56 18.10 15.52
N ASP A 37 -4.23 17.30 16.33
CA ASP A 37 -4.66 17.72 17.67
C ASP A 37 -3.85 16.94 18.70
N ASN A 38 -2.93 17.63 19.38
CA ASN A 38 -2.13 17.05 20.45
C ASN A 38 -2.83 17.12 21.83
N THR A 39 -4.09 17.57 21.86
CA THR A 39 -4.89 17.70 23.10
C THR A 39 -5.93 16.61 23.25
N ASP A 40 -6.24 15.86 22.20
CA ASP A 40 -7.22 14.77 22.20
C ASP A 40 -6.77 13.64 21.27
N VAL A 41 -6.62 12.42 21.80
CA VAL A 41 -6.19 11.27 20.99
C VAL A 41 -7.15 10.92 19.87
N ASN A 42 -8.44 11.30 19.92
CA ASN A 42 -9.48 11.00 18.91
C ASN A 42 -9.86 12.23 18.07
N SER A 43 -8.92 13.16 17.89
CA SER A 43 -9.10 14.39 17.12
C SER A 43 -7.97 14.53 16.09
N GLY A 44 -8.09 15.51 15.20
CA GLY A 44 -7.19 15.64 14.06
C GLY A 44 -7.70 14.87 12.83
N ASP A 45 -9.01 14.82 12.63
CA ASP A 45 -9.62 14.08 11.51
C ASP A 45 -9.55 14.83 10.19
N ILE A 46 -9.36 14.10 9.10
CA ILE A 46 -9.50 14.61 7.73
C ILE A 46 -10.65 13.89 7.02
N GLN A 47 -11.62 14.66 6.53
CA GLN A 47 -12.70 14.14 5.70
C GLN A 47 -12.72 14.79 4.32
N ILE A 48 -12.61 13.97 3.27
CA ILE A 48 -12.72 14.42 1.87
C ILE A 48 -13.92 13.75 1.21
N LYS A 49 -14.86 14.58 0.74
CA LYS A 49 -16.12 14.14 0.14
C LYS A 49 -16.47 14.91 -1.13
N ASP A 50 -16.88 14.17 -2.16
CA ASP A 50 -17.39 14.70 -3.43
C ASP A 50 -16.47 15.79 -4.02
N SER A 51 -15.15 15.64 -3.90
CA SER A 51 -14.15 16.68 -4.19
C SER A 51 -13.06 16.21 -5.16
N ILE A 52 -12.40 17.15 -5.82
CA ILE A 52 -11.19 16.91 -6.61
C ILE A 52 -10.03 17.55 -5.85
N VAL A 53 -9.04 16.75 -5.44
CA VAL A 53 -7.88 17.22 -4.68
C VAL A 53 -6.60 16.77 -5.37
N LYS A 54 -5.73 17.73 -5.71
CA LYS A 54 -4.40 17.46 -6.26
C LYS A 54 -3.36 18.01 -5.29
N ILE A 55 -2.39 17.19 -4.90
CA ILE A 55 -1.35 17.54 -3.94
C ILE A 55 0.02 17.26 -4.55
N THR A 56 0.91 18.22 -4.41
CA THR A 56 2.35 18.05 -4.56
C THR A 56 2.99 18.53 -3.26
N SER A 57 3.67 17.65 -2.54
CA SER A 57 4.35 17.94 -1.28
C SER A 57 5.75 17.35 -1.26
N THR A 58 6.65 17.92 -0.46
CA THR A 58 8.00 17.38 -0.22
C THR A 58 8.04 16.46 1.01
N SER A 59 7.09 16.60 1.94
CA SER A 59 6.84 15.66 3.04
C SER A 59 5.63 14.77 2.70
N LYS A 60 4.60 14.67 3.54
CA LYS A 60 3.45 13.78 3.36
C LYS A 60 2.39 14.39 2.46
N GLY A 61 1.63 13.55 1.77
CA GLY A 61 0.48 14.02 0.98
C GLY A 61 -0.67 14.48 1.86
N ILE A 62 -1.21 13.56 2.65
CA ILE A 62 -2.30 13.81 3.61
C ILE A 62 -1.91 13.11 4.91
N THR A 63 -1.86 13.84 6.03
CA THR A 63 -1.55 13.29 7.34
C THR A 63 -2.55 13.72 8.42
N ALA A 64 -2.93 12.80 9.29
CA ALA A 64 -3.90 13.02 10.37
C ALA A 64 -3.48 12.29 11.65
N ASN A 65 -3.71 12.89 12.82
CA ASN A 65 -3.51 12.20 14.09
C ASN A 65 -4.47 11.01 14.28
N ASP A 66 -5.74 11.13 13.88
CA ASP A 66 -6.73 10.05 14.08
C ASP A 66 -7.27 9.47 12.76
N GLU A 67 -8.40 9.94 12.23
CA GLU A 67 -9.04 9.33 11.05
C GLU A 67 -8.87 10.15 9.76
N ILE A 68 -8.49 9.46 8.67
CA ILE A 68 -8.66 9.96 7.30
C ILE A 68 -9.81 9.23 6.64
N THR A 69 -10.91 9.93 6.33
CA THR A 69 -12.03 9.37 5.54
C THR A 69 -12.10 9.97 4.14
N VAL A 70 -12.04 9.10 3.12
CA VAL A 70 -12.34 9.45 1.72
C VAL A 70 -13.65 8.79 1.28
N LYS A 71 -14.62 9.58 0.80
CA LYS A 71 -15.93 9.08 0.38
C LYS A 71 -16.57 9.89 -0.74
N GLY A 72 -17.68 9.38 -1.27
CA GLY A 72 -18.42 10.06 -2.34
C GLY A 72 -17.72 9.99 -3.69
N SER A 73 -18.08 10.91 -4.58
CA SER A 73 -17.47 11.05 -5.91
C SER A 73 -16.19 11.88 -5.82
N THR A 74 -15.21 11.37 -5.10
CA THR A 74 -13.94 12.05 -4.81
C THR A 74 -12.82 11.56 -5.74
N PHE A 75 -11.98 12.49 -6.20
CA PHE A 75 -10.78 12.23 -7.01
C PHE A 75 -9.57 12.85 -6.31
N ILE A 76 -8.59 12.04 -5.95
CA ILE A 76 -7.37 12.47 -5.27
C ILE A 76 -6.15 12.09 -6.12
N THR A 77 -5.22 13.02 -6.31
CA THR A 77 -3.91 12.76 -6.93
C THR A 77 -2.82 13.33 -6.03
N ILE A 78 -1.89 12.49 -5.59
CA ILE A 78 -0.83 12.85 -4.65
C ILE A 78 0.53 12.55 -5.30
N THR A 79 1.43 13.51 -5.21
CA THR A 79 2.88 13.31 -5.33
C THR A 79 3.53 13.85 -4.07
N SER A 80 4.13 12.99 -3.26
CA SER A 80 4.72 13.33 -1.96
C SER A 80 6.18 12.88 -1.92
N GLY A 81 7.01 13.56 -1.13
CA GLY A 81 8.40 13.16 -0.91
C GLY A 81 8.56 12.15 0.23
N SER A 82 7.54 12.01 1.07
CA SER A 82 7.39 10.94 2.08
C SER A 82 6.09 10.17 1.78
N GLU A 83 5.31 9.81 2.79
CA GLU A 83 4.09 9.02 2.72
C GLU A 83 2.99 9.73 1.91
N GLY A 84 2.23 8.97 1.13
CA GLY A 84 1.11 9.51 0.37
C GLY A 84 -0.07 9.89 1.27
N ILE A 85 -0.53 8.94 2.08
CA ILE A 85 -1.60 9.11 3.07
C ILE A 85 -1.15 8.43 4.36
N GLU A 86 -1.09 9.17 5.47
CA GLU A 86 -0.78 8.65 6.80
C GLU A 86 -1.86 9.03 7.81
N GLY A 87 -2.32 8.08 8.62
CA GLY A 87 -3.06 8.41 9.84
C GLY A 87 -3.22 7.18 10.72
N ARG A 88 -3.77 7.31 11.93
CA ARG A 88 -4.05 6.12 12.75
C ARG A 88 -5.03 5.20 12.02
N TYR A 89 -6.12 5.77 11.50
CA TYR A 89 -7.16 5.02 10.83
C TYR A 89 -7.47 5.61 9.45
N VAL A 90 -7.05 4.90 8.40
CA VAL A 90 -7.22 5.34 7.01
C VAL A 90 -8.41 4.63 6.38
N ASN A 91 -9.52 5.34 6.20
CA ASN A 91 -10.82 4.80 5.83
C ASN A 91 -11.26 5.22 4.41
N LEU A 92 -10.92 4.41 3.42
CA LEU A 92 -11.10 4.67 2.00
C LEU A 92 -12.39 4.03 1.47
N LYS A 93 -13.51 4.72 1.69
CA LYS A 93 -14.86 4.21 1.44
C LYS A 93 -15.24 4.19 -0.04
N LYS A 94 -14.88 5.24 -0.77
CA LYS A 94 -15.14 5.45 -2.21
C LYS A 94 -14.13 6.46 -2.79
N GLY A 95 -14.13 6.62 -4.10
CA GLY A 95 -13.33 7.61 -4.82
C GLY A 95 -12.34 6.97 -5.78
N GLN A 96 -11.61 7.80 -6.50
CA GLN A 96 -10.44 7.44 -7.28
C GLN A 96 -9.23 8.13 -6.68
N ILE A 97 -8.20 7.37 -6.33
CA ILE A 97 -7.02 7.85 -5.60
C ILE A 97 -5.78 7.37 -6.36
N THR A 98 -4.94 8.31 -6.78
CA THR A 98 -3.65 8.02 -7.41
C THR A 98 -2.54 8.59 -6.56
N ILE A 99 -1.54 7.78 -6.22
CA ILE A 99 -0.48 8.16 -5.28
C ILE A 99 0.88 7.79 -5.89
N ASN A 100 1.83 8.72 -5.81
CA ASN A 100 3.24 8.47 -6.01
C ASN A 100 3.99 9.06 -4.82
N ALA A 101 4.44 8.21 -3.91
CA ALA A 101 5.04 8.59 -2.63
C ALA A 101 6.55 8.31 -2.62
N GLY A 102 7.29 9.13 -1.88
CA GLY A 102 8.73 8.94 -1.67
C GLY A 102 9.05 7.99 -0.52
N ASP A 103 8.04 7.58 0.23
CA ASP A 103 8.04 6.50 1.22
C ASP A 103 6.85 5.57 0.95
N ASP A 104 5.93 5.36 1.89
CA ASP A 104 4.76 4.51 1.67
C ASP A 104 3.64 5.19 0.87
N ALA A 105 2.94 4.45 0.00
CA ALA A 105 1.78 5.05 -0.65
C ALA A 105 0.63 5.31 0.35
N ILE A 106 0.41 4.38 1.29
CA ILE A 106 -0.56 4.51 2.38
C ILE A 106 0.05 3.88 3.64
N ASN A 107 0.17 4.66 4.71
CA ASN A 107 0.62 4.21 6.01
C ASN A 107 -0.50 4.35 7.06
N ALA A 108 -0.64 3.36 7.95
CA ALA A 108 -1.35 3.56 9.21
C ALA A 108 -0.45 3.37 10.43
N THR A 109 -0.37 4.42 11.26
CA THR A 109 0.54 4.49 12.41
C THR A 109 -0.06 5.24 13.60
N GLU A 110 0.33 4.85 14.81
CA GLU A 110 -0.09 5.49 16.06
C GLU A 110 0.85 6.65 16.42
N TRP A 111 0.37 7.89 16.29
CA TRP A 111 1.18 9.07 16.62
C TRP A 111 1.59 9.12 18.09
N THR A 112 0.75 8.65 19.03
CA THR A 112 1.05 8.77 20.47
C THR A 112 2.16 7.84 20.94
N THR A 113 2.60 6.88 20.10
CA THR A 113 3.70 5.96 20.39
C THR A 113 5.00 6.31 19.68
N LYS A 114 5.04 7.38 18.89
CA LYS A 114 6.28 7.88 18.29
C LYS A 114 7.21 8.42 19.38
N ASP A 115 8.52 8.26 19.18
CA ASP A 115 9.55 8.64 20.17
C ASP A 115 9.54 10.14 20.51
N ASP A 116 9.10 10.97 19.57
CA ASP A 116 9.01 12.42 19.65
C ASP A 116 7.60 12.94 20.00
N ALA A 117 6.66 12.05 20.33
CA ALA A 117 5.29 12.43 20.66
C ALA A 117 5.22 13.28 21.95
N ASP A 118 4.75 14.53 21.83
CA ASP A 118 4.44 15.38 22.98
C ASP A 118 3.02 15.09 23.51
N LEU A 119 2.96 14.34 24.60
CA LEU A 119 1.71 13.97 25.27
C LEU A 119 1.34 14.92 26.41
N SER A 120 2.12 15.98 26.66
CA SER A 120 1.94 16.87 27.82
C SER A 120 0.65 17.70 27.75
N HIS A 121 0.06 17.82 26.55
CA HIS A 121 -1.14 18.59 26.28
C HIS A 121 -2.42 17.74 26.19
N LEU A 122 -2.30 16.41 26.28
CA LEU A 122 -3.45 15.51 26.20
C LEU A 122 -4.44 15.74 27.35
N LYS A 123 -5.72 15.88 27.00
CA LYS A 123 -6.86 15.97 27.92
C LYS A 123 -7.49 14.59 28.19
N ASN A 124 -7.15 13.60 27.37
CA ASN A 124 -7.50 12.19 27.53
C ASN A 124 -6.23 11.33 27.47
N SER A 125 -6.38 10.01 27.37
CA SER A 125 -5.26 9.06 27.44
C SER A 125 -5.28 8.04 26.31
N LYS A 126 -4.17 7.31 26.14
CA LYS A 126 -4.09 6.18 25.20
C LYS A 126 -5.16 5.10 25.43
N LYS A 127 -5.76 5.03 26.62
CA LYS A 127 -6.85 4.09 26.92
C LYS A 127 -8.19 4.53 26.32
N ASP A 128 -8.29 5.79 25.93
CA ASP A 128 -9.49 6.39 25.36
C ASP A 128 -9.48 6.35 23.82
N ILE A 129 -8.42 5.80 23.21
CA ILE A 129 -8.32 5.63 21.74
C ILE A 129 -9.50 4.79 21.25
N GLU A 130 -10.27 5.36 20.32
CA GLU A 130 -11.47 4.72 19.77
C GLU A 130 -11.17 3.94 18.49
N ASN A 131 -10.31 4.48 17.63
CA ASN A 131 -9.92 3.86 16.38
C ASN A 131 -8.67 2.98 16.58
N GLU A 132 -8.72 1.77 16.05
CA GLU A 132 -7.51 0.96 15.93
C GLU A 132 -6.55 1.55 14.88
N VAL A 133 -5.28 1.12 14.91
CA VAL A 133 -4.35 1.39 13.82
C VAL A 133 -4.75 0.51 12.64
N ALA A 134 -5.30 1.09 11.57
CA ALA A 134 -5.70 0.30 10.41
C ALA A 134 -5.86 1.09 9.10
N ILE A 135 -5.63 0.38 7.99
CA ILE A 135 -6.05 0.80 6.65
C ILE A 135 -7.28 -0.01 6.24
N VAL A 136 -8.37 0.68 5.93
CA VAL A 136 -9.64 0.09 5.54
C VAL A 136 -10.07 0.56 4.16
N ILE A 137 -10.10 -0.36 3.20
CA ILE A 137 -10.52 -0.11 1.83
C ILE A 137 -11.85 -0.83 1.59
N SER A 138 -12.95 -0.08 1.64
CA SER A 138 -14.30 -0.66 1.46
C SER A 138 -14.90 -0.43 0.08
N GLY A 139 -14.33 0.48 -0.72
CA GLY A 139 -14.89 0.78 -2.03
C GLY A 139 -14.14 1.79 -2.89
N ALA A 140 -13.02 2.35 -2.44
CA ALA A 140 -12.18 3.21 -3.26
C ALA A 140 -11.48 2.44 -4.40
N ASN A 141 -11.18 3.14 -5.49
CA ASN A 141 -10.29 2.66 -6.55
C ASN A 141 -8.95 3.37 -6.39
N ILE A 142 -7.91 2.62 -6.07
CA ILE A 142 -6.60 3.13 -5.67
C ILE A 142 -5.56 2.59 -6.65
N SER A 143 -4.72 3.48 -7.14
CA SER A 143 -3.48 3.16 -7.86
C SER A 143 -2.33 3.89 -7.16
N GLY A 144 -1.56 3.18 -6.35
CA GLY A 144 -0.47 3.76 -5.57
C GLY A 144 0.88 3.15 -5.91
N ILE A 145 1.91 3.97 -5.84
CA ILE A 145 3.31 3.57 -5.83
C ILE A 145 3.93 4.21 -4.59
N GLY A 146 4.47 3.38 -3.70
CA GLY A 146 5.39 3.79 -2.65
C GLY A 146 6.82 3.52 -3.10
N LYS A 147 7.75 4.37 -2.67
CA LYS A 147 9.17 4.05 -2.83
C LYS A 147 9.53 2.89 -1.91
N ASP A 148 9.09 2.95 -0.65
CA ASP A 148 9.18 1.87 0.33
C ASP A 148 7.97 0.94 0.16
N ASP A 149 7.03 0.88 1.11
CA ASP A 149 5.89 -0.02 0.99
C ASP A 149 4.77 0.57 0.10
N GLY A 150 4.09 -0.34 -0.58
CA GLY A 150 2.84 0.03 -1.25
C GLY A 150 1.78 0.46 -0.22
N VAL A 151 1.56 -0.41 0.76
CA VAL A 151 0.68 -0.22 1.91
C VAL A 151 1.50 -0.69 3.11
N ASP A 152 1.63 0.16 4.12
CA ASP A 152 2.20 -0.17 5.42
C ASP A 152 1.14 0.04 6.50
N SER A 153 1.00 -0.91 7.42
CA SER A 153 0.21 -0.70 8.61
C SER A 153 0.89 -1.31 9.82
N ASN A 154 1.24 -0.45 10.77
CA ASN A 154 1.64 -0.85 12.14
C ASN A 154 0.47 -1.48 12.95
N GLY A 155 -0.62 -1.85 12.28
CA GLY A 155 -1.80 -2.51 12.82
C GLY A 155 -2.45 -3.38 11.75
N ASN A 156 -3.68 -3.07 11.34
CA ASN A 156 -4.50 -3.94 10.50
C ASN A 156 -4.70 -3.43 9.07
N LEU A 157 -4.83 -4.37 8.12
CA LEU A 157 -5.24 -4.09 6.74
C LEU A 157 -6.56 -4.80 6.41
N TYR A 158 -7.59 -4.04 6.07
CA TYR A 158 -8.90 -4.57 5.71
C TYR A 158 -9.36 -4.13 4.32
N ILE A 159 -9.39 -5.08 3.38
CA ILE A 159 -9.89 -4.86 2.01
C ILE A 159 -11.23 -5.58 1.86
N THR A 160 -12.32 -4.82 1.92
CA THR A 160 -13.68 -5.37 1.85
C THR A 160 -14.36 -5.12 0.51
N GLY A 161 -13.86 -4.18 -0.28
CA GLY A 161 -14.38 -3.82 -1.60
C GLY A 161 -13.41 -2.94 -2.40
N GLY A 162 -13.89 -2.36 -3.50
CA GLY A 162 -13.09 -1.46 -4.33
C GLY A 162 -12.04 -2.18 -5.20
N SER A 163 -11.06 -1.41 -5.65
CA SER A 163 -9.91 -1.88 -6.43
C SER A 163 -8.65 -1.27 -5.85
N LEU A 164 -7.69 -2.10 -5.46
CA LEU A 164 -6.36 -1.69 -5.01
C LEU A 164 -5.34 -2.20 -6.01
N LYS A 165 -4.66 -1.30 -6.72
CA LYS A 165 -3.40 -1.59 -7.39
C LYS A 165 -2.33 -0.83 -6.62
N ILE A 166 -1.46 -1.55 -5.94
CA ILE A 166 -0.46 -0.98 -5.07
C ILE A 166 0.90 -1.58 -5.39
N GLN A 167 1.93 -0.75 -5.39
CA GLN A 167 3.25 -1.11 -5.87
C GLN A 167 4.34 -0.54 -4.97
N SER A 168 5.41 -1.28 -4.76
CA SER A 168 6.63 -0.82 -4.09
C SER A 168 7.81 -0.77 -5.07
N ILE A 169 8.77 0.12 -4.83
CA ILE A 169 9.96 0.28 -5.69
C ILE A 169 11.19 -0.40 -5.09
N THR A 170 11.38 -0.30 -3.77
CA THR A 170 12.57 -0.87 -3.13
C THR A 170 12.41 -2.35 -2.87
N ASP A 171 13.56 -2.99 -2.95
CA ASP A 171 13.73 -4.42 -3.02
C ASP A 171 13.83 -5.06 -1.61
N TYR A 172 13.94 -4.21 -0.58
CA TYR A 172 13.81 -4.53 0.85
C TYR A 172 12.47 -4.07 1.45
N SER A 173 11.42 -4.07 0.62
CA SER A 173 10.08 -3.61 1.01
C SER A 173 9.02 -4.53 0.42
N SER A 174 7.77 -4.22 0.70
CA SER A 174 6.62 -5.04 0.37
C SER A 174 5.56 -4.19 -0.35
N ALA A 175 4.81 -4.82 -1.26
CA ALA A 175 3.65 -4.12 -1.82
C ALA A 175 2.49 -3.99 -0.81
N ILE A 176 2.47 -4.89 0.19
CA ILE A 176 1.54 -4.90 1.32
C ILE A 176 2.36 -5.37 2.53
N ASP A 177 2.42 -4.51 3.55
CA ASP A 177 2.89 -4.80 4.91
C ASP A 177 1.77 -4.55 5.91
N TYR A 178 1.73 -5.37 6.95
CA TYR A 178 0.95 -5.15 8.15
C TYR A 178 1.46 -5.98 9.33
N ASP A 179 1.51 -5.36 10.50
CA ASP A 179 1.95 -5.98 11.75
C ASP A 179 0.88 -6.90 12.38
N GLY A 180 -0.38 -6.49 12.29
CA GLY A 180 -1.53 -7.15 12.87
C GLY A 180 -2.14 -8.19 11.94
N THR A 181 -3.34 -7.89 11.43
CA THR A 181 -4.09 -8.78 10.53
C THR A 181 -4.41 -8.12 9.21
N GLY A 182 -4.16 -8.85 8.13
CA GLY A 182 -4.49 -8.45 6.77
C GLY A 182 -5.57 -9.33 6.19
N PHE A 183 -6.77 -8.80 5.94
CA PHE A 183 -7.88 -9.56 5.37
C PHE A 183 -8.41 -8.96 4.07
N ALA A 184 -8.63 -9.84 3.09
CA ALA A 184 -9.43 -9.56 1.92
C ALA A 184 -10.77 -10.28 2.02
N SER A 185 -11.88 -9.55 1.98
CA SER A 185 -13.22 -10.14 1.88
C SER A 185 -13.96 -9.78 0.61
N GLY A 186 -13.41 -8.89 -0.21
CA GLY A 186 -13.99 -8.48 -1.48
C GLY A 186 -13.01 -7.62 -2.28
N GLY A 187 -13.53 -6.98 -3.34
CA GLY A 187 -12.73 -6.12 -4.20
C GLY A 187 -11.74 -6.87 -5.09
N THR A 188 -10.85 -6.10 -5.71
CA THR A 188 -9.71 -6.59 -6.49
C THR A 188 -8.43 -6.01 -5.92
N THR A 189 -7.45 -6.84 -5.65
CA THR A 189 -6.12 -6.40 -5.18
C THR A 189 -5.07 -6.90 -6.16
N TRP A 190 -4.24 -5.98 -6.63
CA TRP A 190 -2.93 -6.21 -7.22
C TRP A 190 -1.91 -5.57 -6.30
N ALA A 191 -1.06 -6.37 -5.67
CA ALA A 191 0.13 -5.90 -4.97
C ALA A 191 1.34 -6.38 -5.77
N ILE A 192 2.14 -5.46 -6.28
CA ILE A 192 3.25 -5.76 -7.20
C ILE A 192 4.50 -5.11 -6.63
N GLY A 193 5.53 -5.89 -6.36
CA GLY A 193 6.75 -5.37 -5.76
C GLY A 193 7.74 -6.48 -5.55
N HIS A 194 8.40 -6.46 -4.40
CA HIS A 194 9.57 -7.29 -4.16
C HIS A 194 9.33 -8.39 -3.12
N MET A 195 10.08 -9.48 -3.27
CA MET A 195 10.03 -10.64 -2.40
C MET A 195 10.84 -10.46 -1.12
N GLY A 196 11.63 -9.38 -1.04
CA GLY A 196 12.31 -8.90 0.17
C GLY A 196 11.42 -8.99 1.40
N PHE A 197 10.30 -8.28 1.37
CA PHE A 197 9.38 -8.24 2.49
C PHE A 197 7.97 -8.73 2.13
N ALA A 198 7.86 -9.50 1.04
CA ALA A 198 6.58 -9.96 0.50
C ALA A 198 5.68 -10.66 1.52
N GLN A 199 4.57 -10.02 1.83
CA GLN A 199 3.46 -10.56 2.58
C GLN A 199 2.25 -10.80 1.66
N GLY A 200 1.37 -11.72 2.05
CA GLY A 200 0.03 -11.86 1.47
C GLY A 200 -1.03 -11.55 2.52
N PHE A 201 -2.20 -12.19 2.44
CA PHE A 201 -3.23 -12.02 3.47
C PHE A 201 -3.06 -13.02 4.61
N SER A 202 -3.69 -12.73 5.75
CA SER A 202 -3.75 -13.57 6.94
C SER A 202 -4.81 -14.67 6.82
N LYS A 203 -4.58 -15.77 7.54
CA LYS A 203 -5.58 -16.82 7.77
C LYS A 203 -6.86 -16.22 8.34
N GLY A 204 -7.99 -16.50 7.69
CA GLY A 204 -9.28 -15.88 7.99
C GLY A 204 -9.79 -14.96 6.88
N THR A 205 -8.92 -14.63 5.91
CA THR A 205 -9.32 -13.94 4.68
C THR A 205 -10.45 -14.70 3.97
N LYS A 206 -11.52 -13.98 3.59
CA LYS A 206 -12.73 -14.59 2.99
C LYS A 206 -12.58 -14.76 1.48
N GLN A 207 -11.78 -13.90 0.83
CA GLN A 207 -11.43 -13.97 -0.57
C GLN A 207 -10.09 -14.68 -0.74
N ALA A 208 -10.01 -15.66 -1.64
CA ALA A 208 -8.76 -16.34 -1.91
C ALA A 208 -7.82 -15.43 -2.71
N TYR A 209 -6.53 -15.72 -2.65
CA TYR A 209 -5.51 -14.97 -3.37
C TYR A 209 -4.40 -15.90 -3.87
N ILE A 210 -3.58 -15.38 -4.77
CA ILE A 210 -2.30 -15.96 -5.15
C ILE A 210 -1.19 -15.03 -4.67
N ALA A 211 -0.06 -15.61 -4.28
CA ALA A 211 1.19 -14.90 -4.02
C ALA A 211 2.26 -15.61 -4.87
N ALA A 212 2.66 -14.97 -5.96
CA ALA A 212 3.51 -15.56 -6.98
C ALA A 212 4.87 -14.88 -6.96
N ILE A 213 5.93 -15.69 -6.94
CA ILE A 213 7.29 -15.25 -7.21
C ILE A 213 7.46 -15.27 -8.73
N VAL A 214 7.43 -14.11 -9.36
CA VAL A 214 7.51 -13.92 -10.81
C VAL A 214 8.03 -12.52 -11.07
N SER A 215 9.01 -12.43 -11.97
CA SER A 215 9.70 -11.19 -12.27
C SER A 215 9.22 -10.52 -13.55
N GLY A 216 9.37 -9.21 -13.61
CA GLY A 216 9.13 -8.38 -14.78
C GLY A 216 9.61 -6.96 -14.55
N LEU A 217 9.63 -6.17 -15.61
CA LEU A 217 10.04 -4.77 -15.58
C LEU A 217 8.85 -3.82 -15.58
N ALA A 218 9.09 -2.59 -15.18
CA ALA A 218 8.17 -1.48 -15.39
C ALA A 218 7.80 -1.43 -16.88
N GLY A 219 6.49 -1.50 -17.17
CA GLY A 219 5.99 -1.61 -18.54
C GLY A 219 5.38 -2.97 -18.87
N ASP A 220 5.79 -4.04 -18.18
CA ASP A 220 5.35 -5.39 -18.50
C ASP A 220 3.88 -5.64 -18.16
N THR A 221 3.24 -6.47 -18.96
CA THR A 221 1.88 -6.95 -18.69
C THR A 221 1.94 -8.25 -17.91
N ILE A 222 1.44 -8.21 -16.67
CA ILE A 222 1.19 -9.40 -15.85
C ILE A 222 -0.16 -9.99 -16.29
N THR A 223 -0.17 -11.29 -16.60
CA THR A 223 -1.35 -12.05 -17.00
C THR A 223 -1.53 -13.25 -16.08
N ILE A 224 -2.74 -13.43 -15.54
CA ILE A 224 -3.11 -14.61 -14.75
C ILE A 224 -4.07 -15.46 -15.58
N THR A 225 -3.76 -16.74 -15.74
CA THR A 225 -4.63 -17.73 -16.39
C THR A 225 -5.02 -18.86 -15.45
N ASP A 226 -6.21 -19.43 -15.67
CA ASP A 226 -6.64 -20.66 -15.01
C ASP A 226 -5.97 -21.91 -15.62
N SER A 227 -6.22 -23.08 -15.04
CA SER A 227 -5.66 -24.35 -15.53
C SER A 227 -6.15 -24.77 -16.93
N LYS A 228 -7.13 -24.06 -17.51
CA LYS A 228 -7.65 -24.28 -18.86
C LYS A 228 -7.06 -23.26 -19.86
N GLY A 229 -6.20 -22.35 -19.39
CA GLY A 229 -5.61 -21.30 -20.21
C GLY A 229 -6.51 -20.06 -20.38
N HIS A 230 -7.64 -19.96 -19.69
CA HIS A 230 -8.47 -18.76 -19.76
C HIS A 230 -7.85 -17.63 -18.93
N ILE A 231 -7.82 -16.43 -19.50
CA ILE A 231 -7.37 -15.22 -18.79
C ILE A 231 -8.37 -14.89 -17.68
N VAL A 232 -7.85 -14.84 -16.46
CA VAL A 232 -8.58 -14.47 -15.24
C VAL A 232 -8.43 -12.98 -14.96
N ALA A 233 -7.22 -12.45 -15.12
CA ALA A 233 -6.92 -11.04 -14.89
C ALA A 233 -5.66 -10.62 -15.65
N LYS A 234 -5.55 -9.32 -15.93
CA LYS A 234 -4.35 -8.69 -16.49
C LYS A 234 -4.13 -7.32 -15.86
N THR A 235 -2.88 -6.92 -15.72
CA THR A 235 -2.49 -5.56 -15.35
C THR A 235 -1.13 -5.23 -15.94
N LYS A 236 -0.81 -3.93 -16.05
CA LYS A 236 0.52 -3.45 -16.41
C LYS A 236 1.28 -3.11 -15.12
N ALA A 237 2.53 -3.52 -14.97
CA ALA A 237 3.38 -3.07 -13.88
C ALA A 237 3.93 -1.66 -14.20
N ASP A 238 3.94 -0.77 -13.21
CA ASP A 238 4.56 0.55 -13.34
C ASP A 238 5.94 0.61 -12.66
N VAL A 239 6.32 -0.48 -11.99
CA VAL A 239 7.59 -0.70 -11.30
C VAL A 239 8.22 -2.00 -11.79
N ASP A 240 9.52 -2.15 -11.60
CA ASP A 240 10.18 -3.45 -11.67
C ASP A 240 9.70 -4.30 -10.48
N PHE A 241 9.61 -5.62 -10.64
CA PHE A 241 9.07 -6.48 -9.59
C PHE A 241 9.57 -7.91 -9.71
N ASP A 242 9.44 -8.65 -8.61
CA ASP A 242 9.73 -10.08 -8.52
C ASP A 242 8.71 -10.86 -7.67
N HIS A 243 7.69 -10.14 -7.16
CA HIS A 243 6.58 -10.70 -6.42
C HIS A 243 5.24 -10.04 -6.79
N VAL A 244 4.20 -10.87 -6.89
CA VAL A 244 2.84 -10.43 -7.17
C VAL A 244 1.85 -11.11 -6.23
N VAL A 245 1.08 -10.32 -5.49
CA VAL A 245 -0.13 -10.76 -4.82
C VAL A 245 -1.34 -10.35 -5.66
N PHE A 246 -2.21 -11.31 -5.94
CA PHE A 246 -3.49 -11.03 -6.58
C PHE A 246 -4.66 -11.68 -5.85
N SER A 247 -5.66 -10.87 -5.50
CA SER A 247 -6.93 -11.33 -4.93
C SER A 247 -8.11 -10.77 -5.72
N ASN A 248 -9.06 -11.64 -6.05
CA ASN A 248 -10.33 -11.27 -6.66
C ASN A 248 -11.36 -12.38 -6.42
N LYS A 249 -12.66 -12.07 -6.53
CA LYS A 249 -13.76 -13.03 -6.42
C LYS A 249 -13.64 -14.27 -7.34
N THR A 250 -12.91 -14.17 -8.45
CA THR A 250 -12.68 -15.28 -9.40
C THR A 250 -11.63 -16.27 -8.92
N ILE A 251 -10.72 -15.86 -8.02
CA ILE A 251 -9.70 -16.72 -7.45
C ILE A 251 -10.34 -17.67 -6.44
N LYS A 252 -10.07 -18.97 -6.59
CA LYS A 252 -10.63 -20.04 -5.75
C LYS A 252 -9.52 -20.79 -5.03
N ALA A 253 -9.60 -20.84 -3.70
CA ALA A 253 -8.65 -21.56 -2.87
C ALA A 253 -8.48 -23.01 -3.35
N GLY A 254 -7.24 -23.48 -3.38
CA GLY A 254 -6.88 -24.82 -3.81
C GLY A 254 -6.80 -25.02 -5.32
N LYS A 255 -7.20 -24.06 -6.15
CA LYS A 255 -7.02 -24.11 -7.61
C LYS A 255 -5.67 -23.54 -8.01
N THR A 256 -5.13 -24.07 -9.11
CA THR A 256 -3.86 -23.65 -9.69
C THR A 256 -4.08 -22.58 -10.75
N TYR A 257 -3.22 -21.57 -10.73
CA TYR A 257 -3.18 -20.48 -11.69
C TYR A 257 -1.76 -20.34 -12.24
N THR A 258 -1.65 -19.86 -13.46
CA THR A 258 -0.37 -19.48 -14.06
C THR A 258 -0.29 -17.96 -14.10
N VAL A 259 0.77 -17.39 -13.56
CA VAL A 259 1.12 -15.97 -13.72
C VAL A 259 2.23 -15.88 -14.76
N THR A 260 2.05 -15.04 -15.77
CA THR A 260 3.06 -14.78 -16.80
C THR A 260 3.25 -13.29 -16.99
N THR A 261 4.45 -12.90 -17.39
CA THR A 261 4.82 -11.54 -17.77
C THR A 261 5.13 -11.47 -19.26
N SER A 262 5.05 -10.29 -19.86
CA SER A 262 5.29 -10.11 -21.31
C SER A 262 6.72 -10.43 -21.74
N ASP A 263 7.67 -10.35 -20.82
CA ASP A 263 9.07 -10.75 -21.00
C ASP A 263 9.28 -12.28 -20.98
N GLY A 264 8.24 -13.06 -20.68
CA GLY A 264 8.24 -14.52 -20.74
C GLY A 264 8.45 -15.23 -19.41
N HIS A 265 8.63 -14.52 -18.30
CA HIS A 265 8.68 -15.17 -16.98
C HIS A 265 7.33 -15.76 -16.60
N LYS A 266 7.38 -16.83 -15.80
CA LYS A 266 6.21 -17.62 -15.44
C LYS A 266 6.31 -18.22 -14.05
N ALA A 267 5.22 -18.16 -13.31
CA ALA A 267 5.01 -18.91 -12.08
C ALA A 267 3.71 -19.72 -12.17
N VAL A 268 3.71 -20.91 -11.57
CA VAL A 268 2.51 -21.74 -11.38
C VAL A 268 2.25 -21.83 -9.88
N ILE A 269 1.11 -21.30 -9.44
CA ILE A 269 0.82 -21.12 -8.02
C ILE A 269 -0.56 -21.65 -7.67
N LYS A 270 -0.69 -22.25 -6.49
CA LYS A 270 -1.96 -22.67 -5.92
C LYS A 270 -2.53 -21.53 -5.08
N ALA A 271 -3.74 -21.09 -5.38
CA ALA A 271 -4.41 -20.06 -4.60
C ALA A 271 -4.72 -20.53 -3.18
N THR A 272 -4.65 -19.62 -2.22
CA THR A 272 -4.79 -19.90 -0.79
C THR A 272 -5.72 -18.92 -0.08
N LYS A 273 -6.07 -19.28 1.16
CA LYS A 273 -6.66 -18.42 2.20
C LYS A 273 -5.88 -18.51 3.52
N ASP A 274 -4.81 -19.31 3.53
CA ASP A 274 -3.90 -19.41 4.66
C ASP A 274 -2.92 -18.25 4.63
N THR A 275 -2.32 -17.92 5.78
CA THR A 275 -1.37 -16.82 5.88
C THR A 275 -0.18 -17.00 4.93
N THR A 276 0.18 -15.94 4.20
CA THR A 276 1.52 -15.81 3.60
C THR A 276 2.28 -14.75 4.39
N THR A 277 3.13 -15.21 5.31
CA THR A 277 3.97 -14.33 6.12
C THR A 277 5.16 -13.82 5.30
N HIS A 278 5.76 -12.75 5.82
CA HIS A 278 7.09 -12.31 5.45
C HIS A 278 8.06 -13.51 5.33
N PRO A 279 8.91 -13.58 4.29
CA PRO A 279 9.92 -14.61 4.11
C PRO A 279 11.09 -14.50 5.10
N SER A 280 10.84 -14.42 6.42
CA SER A 280 11.95 -14.53 7.38
C SER A 280 12.47 -15.98 7.36
N GLY A 281 13.57 -16.23 6.65
CA GLY A 281 14.25 -17.53 6.59
C GLY A 281 13.84 -18.47 5.44
N ARG A 282 13.26 -17.97 4.33
CA ARG A 282 13.03 -18.84 3.15
C ARG A 282 14.36 -19.11 2.42
N HIS A 283 14.74 -20.39 2.33
CA HIS A 283 15.75 -20.83 1.37
C HIS A 283 15.10 -20.88 -0.02
N VAL A 284 15.31 -19.83 -0.82
CA VAL A 284 14.87 -19.79 -2.21
C VAL A 284 16.00 -20.36 -3.07
N SER A 285 15.72 -21.39 -3.88
CA SER A 285 16.74 -21.92 -4.80
C SER A 285 17.16 -20.83 -5.77
N LYS A 286 18.46 -20.76 -6.11
CA LYS A 286 19.00 -19.87 -7.14
C LYS A 286 18.27 -19.97 -8.49
N ASP A 287 17.62 -21.10 -8.76
CA ASP A 287 16.89 -21.37 -10.00
C ASP A 287 15.39 -20.98 -9.91
N THR A 288 14.94 -20.44 -8.76
CA THR A 288 13.52 -20.13 -8.53
C THR A 288 13.08 -18.85 -9.25
N VAL A 289 14.02 -17.96 -9.58
CA VAL A 289 13.73 -16.65 -10.20
C VAL A 289 14.81 -16.32 -11.24
N PRO A 290 14.46 -16.16 -12.52
CA PRO A 290 15.44 -15.76 -13.54
C PRO A 290 15.88 -14.30 -13.34
N LEU A 291 17.10 -13.98 -13.80
CA LEU A 291 17.64 -12.62 -13.84
C LEU A 291 16.62 -11.64 -14.47
N LEU A 292 16.49 -10.44 -13.90
CA LEU A 292 15.77 -9.38 -14.58
C LEU A 292 16.48 -9.08 -15.92
N PRO A 293 15.78 -8.68 -16.99
CA PRO A 293 16.38 -8.40 -18.29
C PRO A 293 17.43 -7.27 -18.28
N ASN A 294 17.47 -6.45 -17.23
CA ASN A 294 18.48 -5.40 -16.99
C ASN A 294 19.76 -5.93 -16.28
N GLY A 295 19.84 -7.24 -16.00
CA GLY A 295 20.97 -7.86 -15.31
C GLY A 295 20.95 -7.71 -13.79
N HIS A 296 19.90 -7.13 -13.20
CA HIS A 296 19.74 -7.08 -11.75
C HIS A 296 19.15 -8.39 -11.23
N HIS A 297 19.69 -8.86 -10.11
CA HIS A 297 19.07 -9.95 -9.36
C HIS A 297 17.86 -9.39 -8.61
N PRO A 298 16.74 -10.13 -8.53
CA PRO A 298 15.71 -9.90 -7.54
C PRO A 298 16.35 -9.77 -6.15
N ALA A 299 15.94 -8.80 -5.33
CA ALA A 299 16.52 -8.72 -4.00
C ALA A 299 15.98 -9.83 -3.11
N PHE A 300 16.92 -10.55 -2.53
CA PHE A 300 16.65 -11.54 -1.52
C PHE A 300 17.00 -10.93 -0.15
N PRO A 301 16.09 -10.97 0.83
CA PRO A 301 16.35 -10.48 2.17
C PRO A 301 17.26 -11.48 2.91
N GLY A 302 18.46 -11.05 3.31
CA GLY A 302 19.22 -11.51 4.50
C GLY A 302 19.58 -13.00 4.67
N ASN A 303 20.89 -13.26 4.78
CA ASN A 303 21.57 -14.52 5.20
C ASN A 303 21.42 -15.79 4.35
N GLY A 304 20.71 -15.74 3.23
CA GLY A 304 21.04 -16.60 2.09
C GLY A 304 22.07 -15.89 1.23
N THR A 305 23.36 -15.97 1.57
CA THR A 305 24.42 -15.46 0.68
C THR A 305 24.15 -16.01 -0.73
N PRO A 306 24.09 -15.17 -1.78
CA PRO A 306 24.31 -15.69 -3.13
C PRO A 306 25.59 -16.52 -3.08
N PRO A 307 25.69 -17.68 -3.77
CA PRO A 307 26.98 -18.33 -3.90
C PRO A 307 27.98 -17.27 -4.35
N SER A 308 29.05 -17.06 -3.57
CA SER A 308 30.17 -16.28 -4.07
C SER A 308 30.57 -16.89 -5.41
N ASP A 309 30.88 -16.05 -6.40
CA ASP A 309 31.47 -16.45 -7.67
C ASP A 309 32.81 -17.15 -7.42
N GLU A 310 32.77 -18.40 -6.98
CA GLU A 310 33.89 -19.31 -7.04
C GLU A 310 33.55 -20.38 -8.07
N ASN A 311 34.20 -20.20 -9.24
CA ASN A 311 34.36 -21.10 -10.37
C ASN A 311 33.34 -20.95 -11.52
N ASN A 312 33.53 -19.91 -12.33
CA ASN A 312 34.18 -20.08 -13.66
C ASN A 312 34.65 -18.74 -14.24
#